data_AF-A3LN19-F1
#
_entry.id   AF-A3LN19-F1
#
_cell.length_a   1.000
_cell.length_b   1.000
_cell.length_c   1.000
_cell.angle_alpha   90.00
_cell.angle_beta   90.00
_cell.angle_gamma   90.00
#
_symmetry.space_group_name_H-M   'P 1'
#
loop_
_entity.id
_entity.type
_entity.pdbx_description
1 polymer ?
#
loop_
_entity_poly.entity_id
_entity_poly.type
_entity_poly.pdbx_seq_one_letter_code
_entity_poly.pdbx_strand_id
1 'polypeptide(L)' 'MSAPACEIKKENKPKPCCVCLDEKKLRDECLLFNGQESGKCNELIQGYKVCMKGFGFETN' A
#
# COMPACT_ATOMS: atom_id res chain seq x y z
N MET A 1 1.95 30.26 7.07
CA MET A 1 2.83 29.47 7.94
C MET A 1 2.21 28.09 8.11
N SER A 2 3.04 27.03 8.12
CA SER A 2 2.73 25.63 8.47
C SER A 2 2.15 24.72 7.37
N ALA A 3 3.05 24.08 6.61
CA ALA A 3 3.35 22.63 6.67
C ALA A 3 4.17 22.21 5.42
N PRO A 4 5.42 21.74 5.55
CA PRO A 4 6.24 21.34 4.40
C PRO A 4 5.78 19.99 3.83
N ALA A 5 5.40 20.01 2.55
CA ALA A 5 5.18 18.83 1.75
C ALA A 5 6.51 18.08 1.57
N CYS A 6 6.72 17.10 2.46
CA CYS A 6 7.43 15.85 2.22
C CYS A 6 8.64 15.94 1.27
N GLU A 7 9.74 16.51 1.76
CA GLU A 7 11.05 16.31 1.12
C GLU A 7 11.48 14.86 1.30
N ILE A 8 11.32 14.08 0.22
CA ILE A 8 11.86 12.73 0.09
C ILE A 8 13.38 12.85 0.02
N LYS A 9 14.04 12.68 1.17
CA LYS A 9 15.47 12.45 1.24
C LYS A 9 15.81 11.23 0.38
N LYS A 10 16.68 11.46 -0.61
CA LYS A 10 17.35 10.45 -1.43
C LYS A 10 18.12 9.49 -0.52
N GLU A 11 17.48 8.40 -0.13
CA GLU A 11 18.18 7.19 0.31
C GLU A 11 17.63 6.03 -0.53
N ASN A 12 18.54 5.27 -1.13
CA ASN A 12 18.40 4.43 -2.32
C ASN A 12 17.53 3.16 -2.11
N LYS A 13 16.52 3.18 -1.25
CA LYS A 13 15.59 2.05 -1.05
C LYS A 13 14.16 2.55 -1.23
N PRO A 14 13.43 2.10 -2.28
CA PRO A 14 12.03 2.45 -2.44
C PRO A 14 11.29 2.01 -1.19
N LYS A 15 10.68 2.95 -0.47
CA LYS A 15 9.87 2.60 0.68
C LYS A 15 8.68 1.78 0.16
N PRO A 16 8.24 0.72 0.87
CA PRO A 16 7.08 -0.09 0.45
C PRO A 16 5.80 0.76 0.28
N CYS A 17 5.77 1.96 0.85
CA CYS A 17 4.72 2.95 0.64
C CYS A 17 4.75 3.64 -0.74
N CYS A 18 5.66 3.33 -1.67
CA CYS A 18 5.75 3.97 -2.99
C CYS A 18 5.53 3.04 -4.18
N VAL A 19 5.53 1.72 -3.98
CA VAL A 19 5.46 0.74 -5.08
C VAL A 19 4.04 0.30 -5.39
N CYS A 20 3.19 0.14 -4.37
CA CYS A 20 1.83 -0.40 -4.50
C CYS A 20 0.83 0.53 -3.81
N LEU A 21 0.95 1.85 -4.05
CA LEU A 21 0.09 2.89 -3.46
C LEU A 21 -1.38 2.72 -3.86
N ASP A 22 -1.60 2.38 -5.13
CA ASP A 22 -2.95 2.21 -5.68
C ASP A 22 -3.66 1.00 -5.06
N GLU A 23 -3.02 -0.19 -5.08
CA GLU A 23 -3.56 -1.36 -4.39
C GLU A 23 -3.74 -1.13 -2.89
N LYS A 24 -2.81 -0.43 -2.23
CA LYS A 24 -2.95 -0.11 -0.80
C LYS A 24 -4.18 0.76 -0.55
N LYS A 25 -4.41 1.76 -1.39
CA LYS A 25 -5.55 2.69 -1.30
C LYS A 25 -6.85 1.95 -1.55
N LEU A 26 -6.93 1.18 -2.63
CA LEU A 26 -8.07 0.31 -2.94
C LEU A 26 -8.39 -0.66 -1.80
N ARG A 27 -7.37 -1.28 -1.19
CA ARG A 27 -7.56 -2.16 -0.03
C ARG A 27 -8.06 -1.40 1.19
N ASP A 28 -7.54 -0.20 1.46
CA ASP A 28 -7.99 0.62 2.59
C ASP A 28 -9.44 1.09 2.38
N GLU A 29 -9.77 1.58 1.18
CA GLU A 29 -11.14 1.94 0.81
C GLU A 29 -12.06 0.73 0.88
N CYS A 30 -11.63 -0.42 0.36
CA CYS A 30 -12.44 -1.64 0.46
C CYS A 30 -12.71 -2.03 1.91
N LEU A 31 -11.70 -1.97 2.79
CA LEU A 31 -11.86 -2.26 4.21
C LEU A 31 -12.79 -1.24 4.89
N LEU A 32 -12.73 0.03 4.47
CA LEU A 32 -13.59 1.09 4.97
C LEU A 32 -15.05 0.92 4.51
N PHE A 33 -15.27 0.54 3.26
CA PHE A 33 -16.60 0.40 2.65
C PHE A 33 -17.27 -0.95 2.94
N ASN A 34 -16.51 -2.04 2.96
CA ASN A 34 -17.03 -3.40 3.13
C ASN A 34 -16.78 -3.96 4.54
N GLY A 35 -15.92 -3.34 5.34
CA GLY A 35 -15.48 -3.90 6.63
C GLY A 35 -14.47 -5.05 6.46
N GLN A 36 -13.60 -5.21 7.47
CA GLN A 36 -12.57 -6.27 7.49
C GLN A 36 -13.15 -7.69 7.46
N GLU A 37 -14.42 -7.85 7.86
CA GLU A 37 -15.10 -9.13 7.99
C GLU A 37 -15.65 -9.68 6.67
N SER A 38 -15.86 -8.82 5.66
CA SER A 38 -16.52 -9.22 4.41
C SER A 38 -15.70 -10.16 3.53
N GLY A 39 -14.40 -10.33 3.79
CA GLY A 39 -13.49 -11.14 2.96
C GLY A 39 -13.31 -10.64 1.52
N LYS A 40 -14.14 -9.69 1.05
CA LYS A 40 -14.10 -9.09 -0.29
C LYS A 40 -12.80 -8.37 -0.60
N CYS A 41 -12.10 -7.89 0.42
CA CYS A 41 -10.82 -7.21 0.25
C CYS A 41 -9.65 -8.19 0.13
N ASN A 42 -9.86 -9.51 0.25
CA ASN A 42 -8.79 -10.50 0.05
C ASN A 42 -8.17 -10.41 -1.34
N GLU A 43 -8.95 -10.20 -2.39
CA GLU A 43 -8.41 -10.04 -3.75
C GLU A 43 -7.49 -8.81 -3.86
N LEU A 44 -7.87 -7.70 -3.20
CA LEU A 44 -7.06 -6.48 -3.15
C LEU A 44 -5.80 -6.67 -2.29
N ILE A 45 -5.89 -7.41 -1.18
CA ILE A 45 -4.75 -7.77 -0.34
C ILE A 45 -3.77 -8.68 -1.12
N GLN A 46 -4.28 -9.64 -1.88
CA GLN A 46 -3.48 -10.52 -2.73
C GLN A 46 -2.77 -9.71 -3.83
N GLY A 47 -3.49 -8.80 -4.50
CA GLY A 47 -2.89 -7.89 -5.49
C GLY A 47 -1.77 -7.03 -4.89
N TYR A 48 -2.01 -6.44 -3.71
CA TYR A 48 -1.00 -5.68 -2.98
C TYR A 48 0.24 -6.53 -2.65
N LYS A 49 0.04 -7.77 -2.16
CA LYS A 49 1.14 -8.71 -1.87
C LYS A 49 1.92 -9.09 -3.13
N VAL A 50 1.25 -9.35 -4.24
CA VAL A 50 1.89 -9.67 -5.53
C VAL A 50 2.71 -8.49 -6.04
N CYS A 51 2.16 -7.28 -5.96
CA CYS A 51 2.87 -6.07 -6.34
C CYS A 51 4.13 -5.91 -5.47
N MET A 52 4.03 -5.97 -4.14
CA MET A 52 5.20 -5.85 -3.26
C MET A 52 6.24 -6.95 -3.50
N LYS A 53 5.81 -8.19 -3.76
CA LYS A 53 6.68 -9.32 -4.09
C LYS A 53 7.44 -9.10 -5.39
N GLY A 54 6.81 -8.47 -6.40
CA GLY A 54 7.47 -8.07 -7.65
C GLY A 54 8.61 -7.08 -7.46
N PHE A 55 8.57 -6.28 -6.39
CA PHE A 55 9.63 -5.35 -6.01
C PHE A 55 10.61 -5.91 -4.96
N GLY A 56 10.46 -7.18 -4.55
CA GLY A 56 11.31 -7.82 -3.54
C GLY A 56 10.97 -7.45 -2.09
N PHE A 57 9.79 -6.89 -1.83
CA PHE A 57 9.28 -6.64 -0.49
C PHE A 57 8.26 -7.72 -0.12
N GLU A 58 8.64 -8.66 0.74
CA GLU A 58 7.73 -9.70 1.24
C GLU A 58 7.18 -9.28 2.61
N THR A 59 5.87 -9.02 2.70
CA THR A 59 5.18 -8.79 3.98
C THR A 59 4.63 -10.13 4.46
N ASN A 60 5.35 -10.79 5.36
CA ASN A 60 4.88 -11.98 6.09
C ASN A 60 3.89 -11.58 7.19
#